data_AF-A0A5R9PWR8-F1
#
_entry.id   AF-A0A5R9PWR8-F1
#
_cell.length_a   1.000
_cell.length_b   1.000
_cell.length_c   1.000
_cell.angle_alpha   90.00
_cell.angle_beta   90.00
_cell.angle_gamma   90.00
#
_symmetry.space_group_name_H-M   'P 1'
#
loop_
_entity.id
_entity.type
_entity.pdbx_description
1 polymer ?
#
loop_
_entity_poly.entity_id
_entity_poly.type
_entity_poly.pdbx_seq_one_letter_code
_entity_poly.pdbx_strand_id
1 'polypeptide(L)'
;MKPNYFIKTEKVGVSFPAIWCIVSLVIGFAFFEVGAAIFVSIMSFALCLLLSKFTQFVLSFQSHSGIVSNSTFESVLRFIWFASVIGFFINIATSALGKPPQEAYFHIVFSIVYFGFTLAASKMWGCAYKNKVGL
;
A
#
# COMPACT_ATOMS: atom_id res chain seq x y z
N MET A 1 -8.18 1.72 21.04
CA MET A 1 -7.41 2.90 20.60
C MET A 1 -6.66 2.55 19.32
N LYS A 2 -6.57 3.47 18.34
CA LYS A 2 -5.89 3.18 17.06
C LYS A 2 -4.36 3.17 17.24
N PRO A 3 -3.67 2.10 16.83
CA PRO A 3 -2.21 2.05 16.88
C PRO A 3 -1.52 3.21 16.13
N ASN A 4 -0.43 3.71 16.70
CA ASN A 4 0.31 4.87 16.17
C ASN A 4 0.82 4.66 14.73
N TYR A 5 1.21 3.43 14.37
CA TYR A 5 1.68 3.15 13.01
C TYR A 5 0.58 3.31 11.97
N PHE A 6 -0.68 2.95 12.28
CA PHE A 6 -1.81 3.21 11.37
C PHE A 6 -2.09 4.71 11.21
N ILE A 7 -2.00 5.48 12.29
CA ILE A 7 -2.17 6.94 12.23
C ILE A 7 -1.08 7.56 11.33
N LYS A 8 0.17 7.13 11.49
CA LYS A 8 1.28 7.58 10.65
C LYS A 8 1.04 7.22 9.17
N THR A 9 0.65 5.98 8.88
CA THR A 9 0.36 5.53 7.51
C THR A 9 -0.75 6.35 6.84
N GLU A 10 -1.81 6.72 7.57
CA GLU A 10 -2.84 7.61 7.03
C GLU A 10 -2.34 9.02 6.75
N LYS A 11 -1.55 9.57 7.66
CA LYS A 11 -0.97 10.91 7.51
C LYS A 11 -0.10 11.00 6.26
N VAL A 12 0.61 9.93 5.92
CA VAL A 12 1.45 9.87 4.71
C VAL A 12 0.76 9.20 3.51
N GLY A 13 -0.55 8.92 3.60
CA GLY A 13 -1.24 8.00 2.71
C GLY A 13 -1.18 8.34 1.22
N VAL A 14 -1.19 9.63 0.88
CA VAL A 14 -1.06 10.11 -0.51
C VAL A 14 0.34 10.65 -0.78
N SER A 15 0.93 11.33 0.19
CA SER A 15 2.23 11.97 0.03
C SER A 15 3.36 10.96 -0.15
N PHE A 16 3.34 9.81 0.54
CA PHE A 16 4.40 8.81 0.40
C PHE A 16 4.43 8.17 -1.00
N PRO A 17 3.31 7.65 -1.56
CA PRO A 17 3.30 7.18 -2.94
C PRO A 17 3.66 8.25 -3.97
N ALA A 18 3.23 9.50 -3.75
CA ALA A 18 3.56 10.60 -4.64
C ALA A 18 5.07 10.91 -4.64
N ILE A 19 5.68 11.05 -3.47
CA ILE A 19 7.12 11.27 -3.33
C ILE A 19 7.91 10.10 -3.93
N TRP A 20 7.49 8.86 -3.67
CA TRP A 20 8.11 7.67 -4.26
C TRP A 20 8.11 7.71 -5.78
N CYS A 21 6.98 8.07 -6.40
CA CYS A 21 6.86 8.14 -7.85
C CYS A 21 7.64 9.33 -8.44
N ILE A 22 7.73 10.47 -7.73
CA ILE A 22 8.56 11.61 -8.15
C ILE A 22 10.05 11.22 -8.16
N VAL A 23 10.52 10.57 -7.08
CA VAL A 23 11.91 10.09 -7.00
C VAL A 23 12.18 9.06 -8.10
N SER A 24 11.24 8.14 -8.31
CA SER A 24 11.31 7.12 -9.36
C SER A 24 11.37 7.74 -10.76
N LEU A 25 10.62 8.82 -11.01
CA LEU A 25 10.63 9.55 -12.26
C LEU A 25 11.99 10.20 -12.53
N VAL A 26 12.57 10.86 -11.52
CA VAL A 26 13.88 11.52 -11.62
C VAL A 26 14.98 10.50 -11.95
N ILE A 27 14.98 9.36 -11.27
CA ILE A 27 15.90 8.25 -11.56
C ILE A 27 15.61 7.70 -12.97
N GLY A 28 14.33 7.53 -13.31
CA GLY A 28 13.88 7.07 -14.62
C GLY A 28 14.44 7.91 -15.77
N PHE A 29 14.38 9.23 -15.65
CA PHE A 29 14.91 10.16 -16.66
C PHE A 29 16.43 10.11 -16.81
N ALA A 30 17.16 9.77 -15.75
CA ALA A 30 18.61 9.69 -15.80
C ALA A 30 19.13 8.41 -16.48
N PHE A 31 18.36 7.31 -16.45
CA PHE A 31 18.87 5.98 -16.82
C PHE A 31 18.02 5.19 -17.83
N PHE A 32 16.79 5.62 -18.13
CA PHE A 32 15.85 4.89 -18.98
C PHE A 32 15.11 5.83 -19.95
N GLU A 33 14.33 5.24 -20.85
CA GLU A 33 13.50 6.01 -21.78
C GLU A 33 12.46 6.85 -21.03
N VAL A 34 12.38 8.13 -21.40
CA VAL A 34 11.51 9.14 -20.79
C VAL A 34 10.05 8.69 -20.74
N GLY A 35 9.55 8.10 -21.84
CA GLY A 35 8.17 7.59 -21.92
C GLY A 35 7.89 6.48 -20.91
N ALA A 36 8.83 5.52 -20.78
CA ALA A 36 8.72 4.42 -19.84
C ALA A 36 8.77 4.90 -18.38
N ALA A 37 9.66 5.84 -18.07
CA ALA A 37 9.80 6.42 -16.73
C ALA A 37 8.52 7.16 -16.29
N ILE A 38 7.92 7.97 -17.17
CA ILE A 38 6.64 8.67 -16.92
C ILE A 38 5.54 7.64 -16.69
N PHE A 39 5.39 6.69 -17.62
CA PHE A 39 4.32 5.71 -17.58
C PHE A 39 4.36 4.89 -16.29
N VAL A 40 5.52 4.34 -15.93
CA VAL A 40 5.66 3.48 -14.75
C VAL A 40 5.44 4.25 -13.46
N SER A 41 5.91 5.49 -13.37
CA SER A 41 5.69 6.33 -12.18
C SER A 41 4.20 6.63 -11.99
N ILE A 42 3.49 7.01 -13.05
CA ILE A 42 2.05 7.28 -13.00
C ILE A 42 1.27 5.99 -12.67
N MET A 43 1.57 4.89 -13.36
CA MET A 43 0.89 3.62 -13.15
C MET A 43 1.10 3.06 -11.74
N SER A 44 2.31 3.19 -11.19
CA SER A 44 2.60 2.73 -9.82
C SER A 44 1.81 3.53 -8.78
N PHE A 45 1.71 4.86 -8.96
CA PHE A 45 0.87 5.70 -8.12
C PHE A 45 -0.62 5.30 -8.21
N ALA A 46 -1.13 5.18 -9.44
CA ALA A 46 -2.52 4.83 -9.70
C ALA A 46 -2.88 3.46 -9.11
N LEU A 47 -2.02 2.45 -9.31
CA LEU A 47 -2.22 1.11 -8.76
C LEU A 47 -2.15 1.10 -7.23
N CYS A 48 -1.24 1.85 -6.61
CA CYS A 48 -1.21 1.97 -5.15
C CYS A 48 -2.56 2.49 -4.60
N LEU A 49 -3.12 3.53 -5.22
CA LEU A 49 -4.43 4.08 -4.80
C LEU A 49 -5.59 3.13 -5.09
N LEU A 50 -5.60 2.52 -6.28
CA LEU A 50 -6.60 1.54 -6.69
C LEU A 50 -6.61 0.35 -5.73
N LEU A 51 -5.44 -0.21 -5.42
CA LEU A 51 -5.32 -1.36 -4.55
C LEU A 51 -5.70 -1.02 -3.12
N SER A 52 -5.44 0.20 -2.67
CA SER A 52 -5.96 0.69 -1.39
C SER A 52 -7.48 0.68 -1.35
N LYS A 53 -8.14 1.14 -2.41
CA LYS A 53 -9.62 1.16 -2.51
C LYS A 53 -10.20 -0.25 -2.64
N PHE A 54 -9.60 -1.09 -3.48
CA PHE A 54 -10.01 -2.47 -3.66
C PHE A 54 -9.90 -3.27 -2.35
N THR A 55 -8.79 -3.11 -1.64
CA THR A 55 -8.60 -3.78 -0.33
C THR A 55 -9.58 -3.27 0.71
N GLN A 56 -9.85 -1.95 0.77
CA GLN A 56 -10.91 -1.41 1.63
C GLN A 56 -12.28 -2.01 1.33
N PHE A 57 -12.62 -2.18 0.05
CA PHE A 57 -13.86 -2.79 -0.38
C PHE A 57 -13.96 -4.26 0.06
N VAL A 58 -12.90 -5.06 -0.11
CA VAL A 58 -12.89 -6.45 0.37
C VAL A 58 -13.04 -6.53 1.90
N LEU A 59 -12.32 -5.68 2.62
CA LEU A 59 -12.38 -5.61 4.08
C LEU A 59 -13.73 -5.09 4.60
N SER A 60 -14.45 -4.28 3.81
CA SER A 60 -15.76 -3.75 4.23
C SER A 60 -16.84 -4.83 4.23
N PHE A 61 -16.76 -5.84 3.37
CA PHE A 61 -17.66 -7.00 3.46
C PHE A 61 -17.51 -7.72 4.81
N GLN A 62 -16.28 -7.89 5.29
CA GLN A 62 -16.04 -8.49 6.61
C GLN A 62 -16.59 -7.61 7.75
N SER A 63 -16.48 -6.28 7.63
CA SER A 63 -17.02 -5.37 8.65
C SER A 63 -18.55 -5.32 8.67
N HIS A 64 -19.24 -5.60 7.55
CA HIS A 64 -20.71 -5.60 7.46
C HIS A 64 -21.33 -6.97 7.74
N SER A 65 -20.71 -8.04 7.27
CA SER A 65 -21.23 -9.40 7.42
C SER A 65 -21.09 -9.94 8.84
N GLY A 66 -20.16 -9.39 9.64
CA GLY A 66 -19.96 -9.80 11.03
C GLY A 66 -19.48 -11.25 11.19
N ILE A 67 -18.94 -11.85 10.12
CA ILE A 67 -18.49 -13.26 10.09
C ILE A 67 -17.42 -13.52 11.16
N VAL A 68 -16.58 -12.53 11.44
CA VAL A 68 -15.43 -12.66 12.34
C VAL A 68 -15.54 -11.68 13.51
N SER A 69 -15.06 -12.09 14.68
CA SER A 69 -15.03 -11.23 15.86
C SER A 69 -14.20 -9.95 15.64
N ASN A 70 -14.54 -8.86 16.33
CA ASN A 70 -13.81 -7.59 16.22
C ASN A 70 -12.31 -7.74 16.54
N SER A 71 -11.96 -8.56 17.54
CA SER A 71 -10.57 -8.83 17.93
C SER A 71 -9.80 -9.54 16.82
N THR A 72 -10.43 -10.51 16.16
CA THR A 72 -9.84 -11.21 15.03
C THR A 72 -9.70 -10.29 13.82
N PHE A 73 -10.71 -9.47 13.52
CA PHE A 73 -10.64 -8.51 12.42
C PHE A 73 -9.51 -7.49 12.62
N GLU A 74 -9.38 -6.93 13.83
CA GLU A 74 -8.25 -6.07 14.17
C GLU A 74 -6.91 -6.79 14.00
N SER A 75 -6.80 -8.06 14.41
CA SER A 75 -5.60 -8.86 14.22
C SER A 75 -5.26 -9.06 12.74
N VAL A 76 -6.27 -9.29 11.89
CA VAL A 76 -6.11 -9.38 10.43
C VAL A 76 -5.62 -8.05 9.85
N LEU A 77 -6.16 -6.90 10.29
CA LEU A 77 -5.67 -5.60 9.83
C LEU A 77 -4.20 -5.36 10.19
N ARG A 78 -3.79 -5.76 11.41
CA ARG A 78 -2.38 -5.69 11.81
C ARG A 78 -1.52 -6.59 10.94
N PHE A 79 -1.96 -7.82 10.70
CA PHE A 79 -1.26 -8.76 9.83
C PHE A 79 -1.09 -8.22 8.41
N ILE A 80 -2.17 -7.72 7.79
CA ILE A 80 -2.11 -7.11 6.44
C ILE A 80 -1.09 -5.97 6.42
N TRP A 81 -1.13 -5.09 7.42
CA TRP A 81 -0.19 -3.98 7.49
C TRP A 81 1.26 -4.47 7.58
N PHE A 82 1.56 -5.39 8.50
CA PHE A 82 2.92 -5.91 8.68
C PHE A 82 3.40 -6.68 7.45
N ALA A 83 2.59 -7.59 6.91
CA ALA A 83 2.91 -8.37 5.72
C ALA A 83 3.17 -7.46 4.51
N SER A 84 2.43 -6.38 4.38
CA SER A 84 2.59 -5.42 3.28
C SER A 84 3.84 -4.57 3.42
N VAL A 85 4.17 -4.11 4.65
CA VAL A 85 5.43 -3.41 4.91
C VAL A 85 6.63 -4.32 4.63
N ILE A 86 6.58 -5.57 5.09
CA ILE A 86 7.63 -6.55 4.80
C ILE A 86 7.71 -6.82 3.29
N GLY A 87 6.58 -7.03 2.63
CA GLY A 87 6.49 -7.25 1.18
C GLY A 87 7.11 -6.11 0.38
N PHE A 88 6.89 -4.85 0.79
CA PHE A 88 7.53 -3.68 0.21
C PHE A 88 9.06 -3.80 0.24
N PHE A 89 9.65 -4.03 1.42
CA PHE A 89 11.10 -4.12 1.57
C PHE A 89 11.70 -5.36 0.90
N ILE A 90 11.05 -6.52 0.98
CA ILE A 90 11.50 -7.73 0.30
C ILE A 90 11.52 -7.51 -1.21
N ASN A 91 10.50 -6.86 -1.78
CA ASN A 91 10.45 -6.61 -3.21
C ASN A 91 11.59 -5.69 -3.68
N ILE A 92 11.90 -4.65 -2.89
CA ILE A 92 13.05 -3.78 -3.16
C ILE A 92 14.36 -4.57 -3.08
N ALA A 93 14.59 -5.32 -2.00
CA ALA A 93 15.84 -6.06 -1.79
C ALA A 93 16.05 -7.13 -2.86
N THR A 94 15.03 -7.92 -3.17
CA THR A 94 15.11 -8.99 -4.18
C THR A 94 15.31 -8.42 -5.59
N SER A 95 14.70 -7.27 -5.89
CA SER A 95 14.89 -6.61 -7.19
C SER A 95 16.28 -5.98 -7.32
N ALA A 96 16.80 -5.37 -6.26
CA ALA A 96 18.14 -4.78 -6.26
C ALA A 96 19.26 -5.82 -6.36
N LEU A 97 19.08 -7.01 -5.77
CA LEU A 97 20.11 -8.04 -5.70
C LEU A 97 20.00 -9.11 -6.80
N GLY A 98 18.81 -9.32 -7.36
CA GLY A 98 18.52 -10.49 -8.17
C GLY A 98 18.11 -10.22 -9.62
N LYS A 99 18.02 -8.95 -10.04
CA LYS A 99 17.50 -8.60 -11.37
C LYS A 99 18.44 -7.69 -12.18
N PRO A 100 18.37 -7.77 -13.53
CA PRO A 100 19.02 -6.81 -14.40
C PRO A 100 18.58 -5.37 -14.09
N PRO A 101 19.42 -4.34 -14.32
CA PRO A 101 19.14 -2.96 -13.91
C PRO A 101 17.78 -2.39 -14.38
N GLN A 102 17.38 -2.68 -15.62
CA GLN A 102 16.07 -2.26 -16.16
C GLN A 102 14.91 -2.89 -15.38
N GLU A 103 14.93 -4.21 -15.23
CA GLU A 103 13.88 -4.93 -14.50
C GLU A 103 13.86 -4.54 -13.02
N ALA A 104 15.04 -4.42 -12.41
CA ALA A 104 15.20 -4.00 -11.03
C ALA A 104 14.52 -2.65 -10.77
N TYR A 105 14.76 -1.66 -11.65
CA TYR A 105 14.08 -0.36 -11.59
C TYR A 105 12.56 -0.53 -11.59
N PHE A 106 12.00 -1.19 -12.59
CA PHE A 106 10.54 -1.35 -12.70
C PHE A 106 9.93 -1.99 -11.46
N HIS A 107 10.52 -3.07 -10.97
CA HIS A 107 10.03 -3.75 -9.78
C HIS A 107 10.15 -2.90 -8.50
N ILE A 108 11.24 -2.16 -8.35
CA ILE A 108 11.42 -1.23 -7.22
C ILE A 108 10.34 -0.13 -7.27
N VAL A 109 10.08 0.47 -8.43
CA VAL A 109 9.03 1.50 -8.55
C VAL A 109 7.66 0.91 -8.22
N PHE A 110 7.33 -0.27 -8.76
CA PHE A 110 6.06 -0.96 -8.50
C PHE A 110 5.90 -1.46 -7.06
N SER A 111 6.98 -1.61 -6.28
CA SER A 111 6.89 -2.04 -4.89
C SER A 111 5.96 -1.14 -4.05
N ILE A 112 5.81 0.14 -4.42
CA ILE A 112 4.92 1.08 -3.73
C ILE A 112 3.46 0.60 -3.65
N VAL A 113 3.05 -0.30 -4.55
CA VAL A 113 1.73 -0.91 -4.54
C VAL A 113 1.43 -1.64 -3.21
N TYR A 114 2.45 -2.20 -2.55
CA TYR A 114 2.29 -2.80 -1.21
C TYR A 114 1.84 -1.78 -0.16
N PHE A 115 2.25 -0.51 -0.30
CA PHE A 115 1.78 0.55 0.59
C PHE A 115 0.25 0.75 0.48
N GLY A 116 -0.35 0.47 -0.68
CA GLY A 116 -1.81 0.52 -0.85
C GLY A 116 -2.56 -0.35 0.16
N PHE A 117 -2.06 -1.56 0.43
CA PHE A 117 -2.61 -2.46 1.45
C PHE A 117 -2.42 -1.91 2.88
N THR A 118 -1.25 -1.33 3.18
CA THR A 118 -1.01 -0.70 4.50
C THR A 118 -1.98 0.45 4.75
N LEU A 119 -2.25 1.26 3.72
CA LEU A 119 -3.19 2.38 3.77
C LEU A 119 -4.63 1.90 3.93
N ALA A 120 -5.00 0.82 3.24
CA ALA A 120 -6.30 0.19 3.39
C ALA A 120 -6.53 -0.33 4.81
N ALA A 121 -5.57 -1.07 5.35
CA ALA A 121 -5.64 -1.60 6.71
C ALA A 121 -5.77 -0.49 7.76
N SER A 122 -5.03 0.60 7.57
CA SER A 122 -5.11 1.77 8.44
C SER A 122 -6.49 2.42 8.43
N LYS A 123 -7.08 2.61 7.24
CA LYS A 123 -8.40 3.24 7.06
C LYS A 123 -9.56 2.38 7.56
N MET A 124 -9.41 1.06 7.50
CA MET A 124 -10.43 0.11 7.98
C MET A 124 -10.35 -0.14 9.49
N TRP A 125 -9.32 0.38 10.17
CA TRP A 125 -9.20 0.24 11.62
C TRP A 125 -10.40 0.90 12.34
N GLY A 126 -11.07 0.12 13.20
CA GLY A 126 -12.23 0.59 13.96
C GLY A 126 -13.53 0.70 13.14
N CYS A 127 -13.53 0.37 11.84
CA CYS A 127 -14.76 0.32 11.04
C CYS A 127 -15.72 -0.80 11.49
N ALA A 128 -15.20 -1.88 12.08
CA ALA A 128 -16.02 -2.93 12.71
C ALA A 128 -16.80 -2.42 13.95
N TYR A 129 -16.35 -1.34 14.58
CA TYR A 129 -17.02 -0.73 15.74
C TYR A 129 -18.20 0.16 15.34
N LYS A 130 -18.11 0.86 14.19
CA LYS A 130 -19.15 1.81 13.77
C LYS A 130 -20.47 1.14 13.40
N ASN A 131 -20.46 -0.07 12.86
CA ASN A 131 -21.69 -0.76 12.45
C ASN A 131 -22.45 -1.44 13.60
N LYS A 132 -21.91 -1.50 14.82
CA LYS A 132 -22.61 -2.03 16.00
C LYS A 132 -23.20 -0.96 16.92
N VAL A 133 -22.79 0.31 16.76
CA VAL A 133 -23.38 1.44 17.45
C VAL A 133 -24.21 2.19 16.41
N GLY A 134 -25.48 1.79 16.29
CA GLY A 134 -26.40 2.39 15.32
C GLY A 134 -26.39 3.92 15.43
N LEU A 135 -25.95 4.54 14.34
CA LEU A 135 -26.36 5.86 13.90
C LEU A 135 -26.93 5.69 12.50
#